data_AF-A0A9E1JB38-F1
#
_entry.id   AF-A0A9E1JB38-F1
#
_cell.length_a   1.000
_cell.length_b   1.000
_cell.length_c   1.000
_cell.angle_alpha   90.00
_cell.angle_beta   90.00
_cell.angle_gamma   90.00
#
_symmetry.space_group_name_H-M   'P 1'
#
loop_
_entity.id
_entity.type
_entity.pdbx_description
1 polymer ?
#
loop_
_entity_poly.entity_id
_entity_poly.type
_entity_poly.pdbx_seq_one_letter_code
_entity_poly.pdbx_strand_id
1 'polypeptide(L)' 'EIGLITSGTFGPSVNASVAMGYINSEFSEIGTKIQLEVRGKKHGGKVSELPFFKKSYVK' A
#
# COMPACT_ATOMS: atom_id res chain seq x y z
N GLU A 1 -7.43 9.21 12.14
CA GLU A 1 -7.34 8.88 10.71
C GLU A 1 -6.07 9.51 10.16
N ILE A 2 -5.21 8.77 9.46
CA ILE A 2 -3.89 9.27 8.97
C ILE A 2 -3.86 9.54 7.46
N GLY A 3 -4.99 9.28 6.79
CA GLY A 3 -5.11 9.28 5.34
C GLY A 3 -6.31 8.48 4.85
N LEU A 4 -6.43 8.36 3.51
CA LEU A 4 -7.52 7.68 2.83
C LEU A 4 -6.98 6.76 1.72
N ILE A 5 -7.48 5.54 1.68
CA ILE A 5 -7.23 4.59 0.59
C ILE A 5 -8.12 4.94 -0.59
N THR A 6 -7.54 5.14 -1.77
CA THR A 6 -8.28 5.43 -3.01
C THR A 6 -8.48 4.19 -3.86
N SER A 7 -7.54 3.24 -3.82
CA SER A 7 -7.59 2.01 -4.61
C SER A 7 -6.93 0.88 -3.84
N GLY A 8 -7.48 -0.34 -3.94
CA GLY A 8 -6.91 -1.50 -3.29
C GLY A 8 -7.42 -2.79 -3.89
N THR A 9 -6.52 -3.74 -4.11
CA THR A 9 -6.84 -5.07 -4.63
C THR A 9 -5.80 -6.09 -4.20
N PHE A 10 -6.10 -7.37 -4.40
CA PHE A 10 -5.10 -8.41 -4.30
C PHE A 10 -4.23 -8.40 -5.56
N GLY A 11 -2.92 -8.22 -5.41
CA GLY A 11 -1.97 -8.24 -6.51
C GLY A 11 -1.41 -9.64 -6.71
N PRO A 12 -1.87 -10.43 -7.70
CA PRO A 12 -1.36 -11.78 -7.92
C PRO A 12 0.14 -11.81 -8.23
N SER A 13 0.67 -10.79 -8.91
CA SER A 13 2.10 -10.69 -9.25
C SER A 13 3.01 -10.47 -8.03
N VAL A 14 2.48 -9.94 -6.93
CA VAL A 14 3.22 -9.72 -5.66
C VAL A 14 2.78 -10.71 -4.57
N ASN A 15 1.83 -11.58 -4.88
CA ASN A 15 1.18 -12.53 -3.97
C ASN A 15 0.74 -11.89 -2.64
N ALA A 16 0.26 -10.64 -2.70
CA ALA A 16 -0.09 -9.85 -1.53
C ALA A 16 -1.18 -8.80 -1.85
N SER A 17 -1.90 -8.36 -0.82
CA SER A 17 -2.82 -7.23 -0.92
C SER A 17 -2.04 -5.93 -1.07
N VAL A 18 -2.34 -5.17 -2.12
CA VAL A 18 -1.74 -3.87 -2.42
C VAL A 18 -2.82 -2.80 -2.47
N ALA A 19 -2.51 -1.64 -1.91
CA ALA A 19 -3.39 -0.50 -1.87
C ALA A 19 -2.60 0.79 -2.15
N MET A 20 -3.28 1.77 -2.73
CA MET A 20 -2.80 3.12 -2.94
C MET A 20 -3.77 4.08 -2.28
N GLY A 21 -3.22 5.15 -1.74
CA GLY A 21 -3.97 6.15 -1.00
C GLY A 21 -3.09 7.34 -0.67
N TYR A 22 -3.75 8.38 -0.17
CA TYR A 22 -3.07 9.55 0.36
C TYR A 22 -2.93 9.39 1.86
N ILE A 23 -1.75 9.70 2.39
CA ILE A 23 -1.46 9.73 3.82
C ILE A 23 -0.71 11.02 4.14
N ASN A 24 -0.76 11.43 5.41
CA ASN A 24 0.03 12.57 5.87
C ASN A 24 1.53 12.32 5.65
N SER A 25 2.26 13.37 5.26
CA SER A 25 3.69 13.30 4.94
C SER A 25 4.55 12.77 6.09
N GLU A 26 4.12 12.95 7.33
CA GLU A 26 4.80 12.40 8.53
C GLU A 26 4.85 10.86 8.56
N PHE A 27 3.97 10.20 7.81
CA PHE A 27 3.89 8.73 7.73
C PHE A 27 4.23 8.20 6.34
N SER A 28 4.66 9.07 5.41
CA SER A 28 4.95 8.68 4.02
C SER A 28 6.30 7.99 3.82
N GLU A 29 7.12 7.91 4.88
CA GLU A 29 8.40 7.23 4.82
C GLU A 29 8.23 5.74 4.52
N ILE A 30 9.05 5.25 3.60
CA ILE A 30 9.09 3.86 3.17
C ILE A 30 9.39 2.95 4.37
N GLY A 31 8.63 1.87 4.53
CA GLY A 31 8.78 0.93 5.64
C GLY A 31 8.01 1.32 6.91
N THR A 32 7.40 2.51 6.96
CA THR A 32 6.53 2.92 8.07
C THR A 32 5.40 1.93 8.28
N LYS A 33 5.25 1.42 9.51
CA LYS A 33 4.17 0.52 9.89
C LYS A 33 2.89 1.32 10.08
N ILE A 34 1.83 0.93 9.38
CA ILE A 34 0.52 1.57 9.44
C ILE A 34 -0.56 0.54 9.76
N GLN A 35 -1.68 1.00 10.32
CA GLN A 35 -2.88 0.20 10.44
C GLN A 35 -3.90 0.65 9.38
N LEU A 36 -4.41 -0.32 8.64
CA LEU A 36 -5.41 -0.12 7.60
C LEU A 36 -6.72 -0.73 8.10
N GLU A 37 -7.82 -0.01 7.96
CA GLU A 37 -9.14 -0.58 8.24
C GLU A 37 -9.77 -1.09 6.94
N VAL A 38 -10.06 -2.38 6.87
CA VAL A 38 -10.67 -3.03 5.72
C VAL A 38 -11.93 -3.73 6.20
N ARG A 39 -13.09 -3.27 5.73
CA ARG A 39 -14.41 -3.83 6.09
C ARG A 39 -14.63 -3.90 7.61
N GLY A 40 -14.23 -2.86 8.34
CA GLY A 40 -14.35 -2.76 9.80
C GLY A 40 -13.33 -3.60 10.60
N LYS A 41 -12.35 -4.22 9.93
CA LYS A 41 -11.25 -4.95 10.58
C LYS A 41 -9.95 -4.20 10.40
N LYS A 42 -9.17 -4.08 11.48
CA LYS A 42 -7.83 -3.48 11.44
C LYS A 42 -6.81 -4.51 10.99
N HIS A 43 -6.07 -4.18 9.94
CA HIS A 43 -4.99 -4.97 9.39
C HIS A 43 -3.69 -4.17 9.47
N GLY A 44 -2.59 -4.84 9.84
CA GLY A 44 -1.26 -4.25 9.76
C GLY A 44 -0.81 -4.14 8.31
N GLY A 45 -0.25 -2.99 7.96
CA GLY A 45 0.39 -2.74 6.67
C GLY A 45 1.70 -1.99 6.85
N LYS A 46 2.41 -1.83 5.73
CA LYS A 46 3.62 -1.00 5.66
C LYS A 46 3.58 -0.15 4.41
N VAL A 47 4.15 1.05 4.49
CA VAL A 47 4.40 1.86 3.28
C VAL A 47 5.45 1.13 2.45
N SER A 48 5.11 0.86 1.19
CA SER A 48 6.00 0.17 0.24
C SER A 48 6.50 1.16 -0.80
N GLU A 49 7.72 0.94 -1.28
CA GLU A 49 8.19 1.59 -2.50
C GLU A 49 7.37 1.17 -3.71
N LEU A 50 7.29 2.10 -4.66
CA LEU A 50 6.76 1.88 -6.00
C LEU A 50 7.92 1.70 -6.98
N PRO A 51 7.77 0.87 -8.03
CA PRO A 51 6.58 0.07 -8.35
C PRO A 51 6.50 -1.21 -7.52
N PHE A 52 5.28 -1.64 -7.18
CA PHE A 52 5.05 -2.89 -6.42
C PHE A 52 5.59 -4.15 -7.11
N PHE A 53 5.67 -4.13 -8.44
CA PHE A 53 6.20 -5.23 -9.25
C PHE A 53 7.17 -4.68 -10.28
N LYS A 54 8.28 -5.39 -10.50
CA LYS A 54 9.28 -5.04 -11.51
C LYS A 54 8.77 -5.43 -12.89
N LYS A 55 8.21 -4.47 -13.63
CA LYS A 55 7.84 -4.67 -15.03
C LYS A 55 9.10 -4.68 -15.90
N SER A 56 9.38 -5.81 -16.56
CA SER A 56 10.42 -5.88 -17.59
C SER A 56 9.91 -5.17 -18.85
N TYR A 57 10.34 -3.93 -19.05
CA TYR A 57 10.10 -3.22 -20.30
C TYR A 57 11.06 -3.78 -21.36
N VAL A 58 10.51 -4.28 -22.47
CA VAL A 58 11.29 -4.54 -23.69
C VAL A 58 11.51 -3.19 -24.35
N LYS A 59 12.79 -2.86 -24.62
CA LYS A 59 13.22 -1.60 -25.20
C LYS A 59 13.04 -1.60 -26.71
#